data_AF-A0A2T5U0P8-F1
#
_entry.id   AF-A0A2T5U0P8-F1
#
_cell.length_a   1.000
_cell.length_b   1.000
_cell.length_c   1.000
_cell.angle_alpha   90.00
_cell.angle_beta   90.00
_cell.angle_gamma   90.00
#
_symmetry.space_group_name_H-M   'P 1'
#
loop_
_entity.id
_entity.type
_entity.pdbx_description
1 polymer ?
#
loop_
_entity_poly.entity_id
_entity_poly.type
_entity_poly.pdbx_seq_one_letter_code
_entity_poly.pdbx_strand_id
1 'polypeptide(L)'
;MKTRVHVSGSIIWDGNLDFAPPIGSEVSLVMQGYESGYFPGSIITFTITTEDPPVFDLTADPPVLILDANGYRVDREAPVPPGQDY
;
A
#
# COMPACT_ATOMS: atom_id res chain seq x y z
N MET A 1 7.02 -12.94 4.46
CA MET A 1 5.61 -13.02 4.91
C MET A 1 4.75 -12.34 3.87
N LYS A 2 3.63 -12.96 3.47
CA LYS A 2 2.72 -12.37 2.46
C LYS A 2 2.14 -11.07 3.01
N THR A 3 2.18 -10.01 2.22
CA THR A 3 1.75 -8.68 2.65
C THR A 3 0.98 -7.99 1.54
N ARG A 4 -0.10 -7.30 1.92
CA ARG A 4 -0.91 -6.46 1.03
C ARG A 4 -1.04 -5.08 1.64
N VAL A 5 -0.86 -4.06 0.79
CA VAL A 5 -1.12 -2.68 1.17
C VAL A 5 -2.38 -2.22 0.47
N HIS A 6 -3.31 -1.67 1.27
CA HIS A 6 -4.60 -1.21 0.81
C HIS A 6 -4.71 0.31 0.90
N VAL A 7 -5.44 0.92 -0.03
CA VAL A 7 -5.92 2.30 0.07
C VAL A 7 -7.41 2.28 -0.24
N SER A 8 -8.23 2.77 0.68
CA SER A 8 -9.70 2.78 0.52
C SER A 8 -10.30 1.43 0.09
N GLY A 9 -9.71 0.33 0.55
CA GLY A 9 -10.12 -1.05 0.22
C GLY A 9 -9.46 -1.65 -1.03
N SER A 10 -8.86 -0.84 -1.90
CA SER A 10 -8.13 -1.30 -3.10
C SER A 10 -6.73 -1.77 -2.75
N ILE A 11 -6.28 -2.89 -3.34
CA ILE A 11 -4.89 -3.35 -3.19
C ILE A 11 -4.00 -2.53 -4.12
N ILE A 12 -3.08 -1.77 -3.54
CA ILE A 12 -2.10 -0.95 -4.28
C ILE A 12 -0.72 -1.60 -4.34
N TRP A 13 -0.45 -2.59 -3.48
CA TRP A 13 0.78 -3.35 -3.47
C TRP A 13 0.54 -4.73 -2.89
N ASP A 14 1.10 -5.76 -3.54
CA ASP A 14 1.10 -7.14 -3.05
C ASP A 14 2.53 -7.70 -3.17
N GLY A 15 3.05 -8.26 -2.08
CA GLY A 15 4.39 -8.80 -2.06
C GLY A 15 4.72 -9.56 -0.78
N ASN A 16 6.02 -9.63 -0.48
CA ASN A 16 6.52 -10.23 0.75
C ASN A 16 7.38 -9.24 1.53
N LEU A 17 7.10 -9.12 2.83
CA LEU A 17 7.97 -8.45 3.79
C LEU A 17 8.56 -9.45 4.77
N ASP A 18 9.74 -9.15 5.32
CA ASP A 18 10.39 -9.99 6.33
C ASP A 18 9.80 -9.79 7.73
N PHE A 19 9.22 -8.61 7.98
CA PHE A 19 8.62 -8.24 9.26
C PHE A 19 7.42 -7.32 9.08
N ALA A 20 6.56 -7.25 10.09
CA ALA A 20 5.50 -6.25 10.16
C ALA A 20 6.07 -4.93 10.70
N PRO A 21 5.92 -3.80 9.99
CA PRO A 21 6.43 -2.51 10.44
C PRO A 21 5.71 -2.07 11.73
N PRO A 22 6.44 -1.63 12.78
CA PRO A 22 5.80 -1.19 14.01
C PRO A 22 5.10 0.16 13.83
N ILE A 23 4.16 0.46 14.75
CA ILE A 23 3.50 1.77 14.85
C ILE A 23 4.55 2.89 14.94
N GLY A 24 4.35 3.97 14.19
CA GLY A 24 5.27 5.09 14.04
C GLY A 24 6.27 4.93 12.88
N SER A 25 6.30 3.78 12.22
CA SER A 25 7.17 3.58 11.04
C SER A 25 6.63 4.31 9.83
N GLU A 26 7.52 4.95 9.07
CA GLU A 26 7.23 5.46 7.74
C GLU A 26 7.55 4.37 6.70
N VAL A 27 6.59 4.08 5.82
CA VAL A 27 6.69 3.04 4.79
C VAL A 27 6.54 3.68 3.43
N SER A 28 7.57 3.54 2.59
CA SER A 28 7.56 3.98 1.19
C SER A 28 7.52 2.78 0.25
N LEU A 29 6.65 2.80 -0.75
CA LEU A 29 6.55 1.73 -1.74
C LEU A 29 6.22 2.25 -3.13
N VAL A 30 6.52 1.42 -4.13
CA VAL A 30 6.11 1.63 -5.52
C VAL A 30 4.76 0.96 -5.72
N MET A 31 3.73 1.72 -6.08
CA MET A 31 2.39 1.20 -6.36
C MET A 31 2.43 0.21 -7.53
N GLN A 32 1.73 -0.90 -7.36
CA GLN A 32 1.50 -1.92 -8.38
C GLN A 32 0.05 -1.85 -8.91
N GLY A 33 -0.89 -1.42 -8.07
CA GLY A 33 -2.30 -1.21 -8.41
C GLY A 33 -2.62 0.23 -8.80
N TYR A 34 -3.79 0.43 -9.42
CA TYR A 34 -4.38 1.75 -9.64
C TYR A 34 -5.18 2.16 -8.41
N GLU A 35 -5.08 3.43 -8.02
CA GLU A 35 -5.98 4.04 -7.04
C GLU A 35 -6.24 5.49 -7.45
N SER A 36 -7.52 5.85 -7.58
CA SER A 36 -8.07 7.20 -7.76
C SER A 36 -7.08 8.30 -8.18
N GLY A 37 -6.62 8.27 -9.44
CA GLY A 37 -5.74 9.29 -10.02
C GLY A 37 -4.24 8.96 -10.02
N TYR A 38 -3.82 7.86 -9.39
CA TYR A 38 -2.43 7.41 -9.37
C TYR A 38 -2.25 6.10 -10.09
N PHE A 39 -1.20 6.07 -10.92
CA PHE A 39 -0.88 4.93 -11.77
C PHE A 39 0.17 4.03 -11.13
N PRO A 40 0.19 2.73 -11.48
CA PRO A 40 1.28 1.83 -11.14
C PRO A 40 2.65 2.45 -11.48
N GLY A 41 3.61 2.33 -10.57
CA GLY A 41 4.93 2.97 -10.66
C GLY A 41 5.07 4.25 -9.81
N SER A 42 3.95 4.82 -9.33
CA SER A 42 3.97 5.94 -8.40
C SER A 42 4.59 5.52 -7.06
N ILE A 43 5.33 6.41 -6.41
CA ILE A 43 5.87 6.18 -5.07
C ILE A 43 4.99 6.91 -4.08
N ILE A 44 4.48 6.15 -3.12
CA ILE A 44 3.73 6.69 -1.99
C ILE A 44 4.45 6.39 -0.69
N THR A 45 4.19 7.25 0.29
CA THR A 45 4.65 7.08 1.65
C THR A 45 3.51 7.25 2.63
N PHE A 46 3.38 6.33 3.58
CA PHE A 46 2.40 6.40 4.66
C PHE A 46 3.05 6.04 5.99
N THR A 47 2.43 6.46 7.09
CA THR A 47 2.88 6.13 8.44
C THR A 47 1.97 5.08 9.03
N ILE A 48 2.55 4.07 9.70
CA ILE A 48 1.78 3.11 10.49
C ILE A 48 1.29 3.80 11.75
N THR A 49 -0.02 3.89 11.95
CA THR A 49 -0.61 4.60 13.10
C THR A 49 -1.31 3.62 14.05
N THR A 50 -1.77 4.13 15.19
CA THR A 50 -2.65 3.38 16.08
C THR A 50 -4.06 3.23 15.54
N GLU A 51 -4.47 4.10 14.61
CA GLU A 51 -5.79 4.11 13.98
C GLU A 51 -5.84 3.10 12.82
N ASP A 52 -4.74 2.99 12.08
CA ASP A 52 -4.50 2.04 11.00
C ASP A 52 -3.31 1.12 11.35
N PRO A 53 -3.42 0.25 12.37
CA PRO A 53 -2.34 -0.63 12.78
C PRO A 53 -2.14 -1.78 11.77
N PRO A 54 -0.98 -2.45 11.74
CA PRO A 54 -0.80 -3.65 10.94
C PRO A 54 -1.75 -4.76 11.40
N VAL A 55 -2.51 -5.35 10.48
CA VAL A 55 -3.50 -6.40 10.77
C VAL A 55 -3.05 -7.72 10.13
N PHE A 56 -3.16 -8.82 10.87
CA PHE A 56 -2.91 -10.15 10.33
C PHE A 56 -4.23 -10.83 9.99
N ASP A 57 -4.45 -11.14 8.71
CA ASP A 57 -5.49 -12.06 8.29
C ASP A 57 -4.98 -13.50 8.40
N LEU A 58 -5.36 -14.15 9.48
CA LEU A 58 -5.05 -15.56 9.76
C LEU A 58 -6.01 -16.53 9.08
N THR A 59 -7.07 -16.04 8.44
CA THR A 59 -8.04 -16.87 7.71
C THR A 59 -7.58 -17.15 6.27
N ALA A 60 -6.68 -16.33 5.73
CA ALA A 60 -6.03 -16.55 4.47
C ALA A 60 -4.96 -17.67 4.55
N ASP A 61 -4.79 -18.42 3.45
CA ASP A 61 -3.72 -19.42 3.29
C ASP A 61 -2.85 -19.08 2.06
N PRO A 62 -1.60 -18.61 2.26
CA PRO A 62 -0.93 -18.37 3.55
C PRO A 62 -1.49 -17.13 4.28
N PRO A 63 -1.26 -16.99 5.61
CA PRO A 63 -1.63 -15.80 6.37
C PRO A 63 -1.06 -14.52 5.74
N VAL A 64 -1.86 -13.45 5.75
CA VAL A 64 -1.52 -12.19 5.07
C VAL A 64 -1.43 -11.06 6.09
N LEU A 65 -0.33 -10.30 6.04
CA LEU A 65 -0.23 -9.00 6.69
C LEU A 65 -0.93 -7.95 5.83
N ILE A 66 -1.88 -7.23 6.40
CA ILE A 66 -2.60 -6.12 5.78
C ILE A 66 -2.09 -4.82 6.40
N LEU A 67 -1.72 -3.87 5.54
CA LEU A 67 -1.36 -2.51 5.91
C LEU A 67 -2.30 -1.54 5.21
N ASP A 68 -2.92 -0.63 5.95
CA ASP A 68 -3.75 0.43 5.39
C ASP A 68 -2.91 1.69 5.20
N ALA A 69 -2.97 2.23 3.98
CA ALA A 69 -2.23 3.42 3.56
C ALA A 69 -3.17 4.62 3.34
N ASN A 70 -4.30 4.72 4.06
CA ASN A 70 -5.32 5.75 3.82
C ASN A 70 -4.80 7.19 3.98
N GLY A 71 -3.83 7.42 4.86
CA GLY A 71 -3.17 8.71 5.10
C GLY A 71 -1.90 8.95 4.26
N TYR A 72 -1.76 8.30 3.11
CA TYR A 72 -0.56 8.40 2.29
C TYR A 72 -0.32 9.80 1.70
N ARG A 73 0.95 10.11 1.45
CA ARG A 73 1.39 11.16 0.53
C ARG A 73 2.04 10.53 -0.70
N VAL A 74 2.02 11.25 -1.82
CA VAL A 74 2.68 10.83 -3.05
C VAL A 74 4.00 11.56 -3.15
N ASP A 75 5.10 10.82 -3.11
CA ASP A 75 6.43 11.41 -3.26
C ASP A 75 6.82 11.53 -4.74
N ARG A 76 6.28 10.64 -5.60
CA ARG A 76 6.49 10.69 -7.05
C ARG A 76 5.32 10.06 -7.79
N GLU A 77 4.73 10.81 -8.72
CA GLU A 77 3.71 10.28 -9.63
C GLU A 77 4.35 9.52 -10.80
N ALA A 78 3.77 8.37 -11.15
CA ALA A 78 4.04 7.73 -12.43
C ALA A 78 3.42 8.53 -13.58
N PRO A 79 4.02 8.46 -14.78
CA PRO A 79 3.41 9.07 -15.96
C PRO A 79 2.04 8.43 -16.25
N VAL A 80 1.11 9.27 -16.69
CA VAL A 80 -0.19 8.84 -17.19
C VAL A 80 0.01 7.92 -18.39
N PRO A 81 -0.55 6.70 -18.39
CA PRO A 81 -0.51 5.82 -19.56
C PRO A 81 -1.20 6.48 -20.77
N PRO A 82 -0.68 6.30 -21.99
CA PRO A 82 -1.30 6.87 -23.18
C PRO A 82 -2.77 6.44 -23.32
N GLY A 83 -3.68 7.42 -23.48
CA GLY A 83 -5.12 7.17 -23.64
C GLY A 83 -5.95 7.16 -22.35
N GLN A 84 -5.38 7.61 -21.22
CA GLN A 84 -6.06 7.75 -19.93
C GLN A 84 -5.99 9.20 -19.42
N ASP A 85 -6.49 10.16 -20.21
CA ASP A 85 -6.69 11.54 -19.74
C ASP A 85 -8.08 11.62 -19.09
N TYR A 86 -8.13 11.89 -17.78
CA TYR A 86 -9.36 12.10 -17.01
C TYR A 86 -9.59 13.58 -16.71
#